data_AF-A0A9D5ZFU2-F1
#
_entry.id   AF-A0A9D5ZFU2-F1
#
_cell.length_a   1.000
_cell.length_b   1.000
_cell.length_c   1.000
_cell.angle_alpha   90.00
_cell.angle_beta   90.00
_cell.angle_gamma   90.00
#
_symmetry.space_group_name_H-M   'P 1'
#
loop_
_entity.id
_entity.type
_entity.pdbx_description
1 polymer ?
#
loop_
_entity_poly.entity_id
_entity_poly.type
_entity_poly.pdbx_seq_one_letter_code
_entity_poly.pdbx_strand_id
1 'polypeptide(L)'
;DKVTAAREALDDLPPLSEGPLGGTCPHCGEKVHNIQDRKPGVTKYTLEKPGKTPSEKEVKERREQRREAESMLAGAEKSLRQAEDIQRGYENAVSKLAEIEGQETTDPAVIEDARQRVRSAEARINAKLAKERADKLHNSIRNNQTLIDILKPDGLRKRRMAFAATEFNKERLTPLCDAAGWDAVELDHDLNLRYGGRVAIEPMRSEAQVYRAHATLQLALAQIDGSSMVVLDRADCLDAAGRNGLFSMLKAAGVPALVGMMMNKPGAVPDLAAANMGRSYWIESGEAVELGAKEAA
;
A
#
# COMPACT_ATOMS: atom_id res chain seq x y z
N ASP A 1 15.61 1.25 -28.83
CA ASP A 1 16.88 1.69 -28.20
C ASP A 1 16.65 2.36 -26.86
N LYS A 2 17.66 2.36 -25.97
CA LYS A 2 17.55 3.07 -24.68
C LYS A 2 17.39 4.59 -24.85
N VAL A 3 17.98 5.16 -25.89
CA VAL A 3 17.85 6.59 -26.22
C VAL A 3 16.46 6.90 -26.77
N THR A 4 15.90 6.06 -27.63
CA THR A 4 14.54 6.27 -28.17
C THR A 4 13.50 6.17 -27.05
N ALA A 5 13.59 5.15 -26.20
CA ALA A 5 12.70 5.00 -25.05
C ALA A 5 12.81 6.16 -24.05
N ALA A 6 14.02 6.70 -23.84
CA ALA A 6 14.21 7.87 -22.97
C ALA A 6 13.68 9.18 -23.59
N ARG A 7 13.72 9.32 -24.93
CA ARG A 7 13.11 10.47 -25.63
C ARG A 7 11.59 10.39 -25.59
N GLU A 8 11.03 9.23 -25.91
CA GLU A 8 9.58 8.98 -25.81
C GLU A 8 9.06 9.27 -24.39
N ALA A 9 9.77 8.81 -23.35
CA ALA A 9 9.40 9.09 -21.96
C ALA A 9 9.50 10.58 -21.58
N LEU A 10 10.36 11.36 -22.23
CA LEU A 10 10.46 12.81 -22.02
C LEU A 10 9.34 13.56 -22.76
N ASP A 11 8.98 13.09 -23.96
CA ASP A 11 7.94 13.66 -24.79
C ASP A 11 6.53 13.38 -24.24
N ASP A 12 6.34 12.24 -23.57
CA ASP A 12 5.10 11.87 -22.88
C ASP A 12 4.83 12.70 -21.60
N LEU A 13 5.81 13.46 -21.11
CA LEU A 13 5.62 14.30 -19.93
C LEU A 13 4.74 15.50 -20.26
N PRO A 14 3.77 15.85 -19.38
CA PRO A 14 2.89 16.97 -19.61
C PRO A 14 3.73 18.26 -19.75
N PRO A 15 3.42 19.12 -20.73
CA PRO A 15 4.12 20.37 -20.89
C PRO A 15 3.99 21.19 -19.60
N LEU A 16 5.07 21.91 -19.26
CA LEU A 16 5.03 22.97 -18.27
C LEU A 16 4.20 24.12 -18.86
N SER A 17 2.89 23.94 -18.93
CA SER A 17 1.97 24.96 -19.41
C SER A 17 1.78 26.00 -18.26
N GLU A 18 1.74 27.31 -18.47
CA GLU A 18 1.57 28.11 -19.70
C GLU A 18 2.42 29.38 -19.63
N GLY A 19 2.64 30.00 -20.80
CA GLY A 19 3.32 31.27 -20.96
C GLY A 19 2.71 32.40 -20.11
N PRO A 20 3.37 33.56 -20.05
CA PRO A 20 2.99 34.66 -19.16
C PRO A 20 1.49 34.96 -19.30
N LEU A 21 0.79 34.98 -18.15
CA LEU A 21 -0.63 35.32 -18.05
C LEU A 21 -0.93 36.50 -18.97
N GLY A 22 -1.79 36.27 -19.97
CA GLY A 22 -2.35 37.34 -20.77
C GLY A 22 -3.21 38.24 -19.89
N GLY A 23 -3.38 39.50 -20.29
CA GLY A 23 -4.18 40.49 -19.56
C GLY A 23 -5.62 40.04 -19.27
N THR A 24 -6.37 40.83 -18.51
CA THR A 24 -7.77 40.53 -18.21
C THR A 24 -8.65 40.65 -19.46
N CYS A 25 -9.60 39.73 -19.61
CA CYS A 25 -10.60 39.78 -20.67
C CYS A 25 -11.48 41.03 -20.49
N PRO A 26 -11.57 41.94 -21.47
CA PRO A 26 -12.36 43.16 -21.35
C PRO A 26 -13.87 42.93 -21.32
N HIS A 27 -14.35 41.72 -21.64
CA HIS A 27 -15.79 41.39 -21.67
C HIS A 27 -16.30 40.76 -20.36
N CYS A 28 -15.52 39.91 -19.71
CA CYS A 28 -15.94 39.21 -18.48
C CYS A 28 -15.00 39.44 -17.29
N GLY A 29 -13.88 40.15 -17.46
CA GLY A 29 -12.90 40.39 -16.40
C GLY A 29 -12.04 39.17 -16.01
N GLU A 30 -12.31 37.98 -16.56
CA GLU A 30 -11.55 36.77 -16.29
C GLU A 30 -10.13 36.85 -16.92
N LYS A 31 -9.15 36.22 -16.27
CA LYS A 31 -7.77 36.12 -16.80
C LYS A 31 -7.79 35.27 -18.09
N VAL A 32 -6.97 35.60 -19.09
CA VAL A 32 -6.83 34.80 -20.32
C VAL A 32 -5.38 34.38 -20.54
N HIS A 33 -5.16 33.24 -21.17
CA HIS A 33 -3.84 32.81 -21.60
C HIS A 33 -3.59 33.22 -23.04
N ASN A 34 -2.41 33.76 -23.31
CA ASN A 34 -1.97 34.08 -24.66
C ASN A 34 -1.09 32.94 -25.18
N ILE A 35 -1.64 32.12 -26.06
CA ILE A 35 -0.93 31.03 -26.70
C ILE A 35 -0.33 31.56 -28.00
N GLN A 36 1.00 31.50 -28.09
CA GLN A 36 1.75 31.89 -29.29
C GLN A 36 2.03 30.65 -30.13
N ASP A 37 1.27 30.47 -31.21
CA ASP A 37 1.59 29.47 -32.23
C ASP A 37 2.62 30.04 -33.20
N ARG A 38 3.87 29.58 -33.07
CA ARG A 38 4.93 29.89 -34.05
C ARG A 38 4.92 28.87 -35.18
N LYS A 39 4.41 29.29 -36.35
CA LYS A 39 4.70 28.63 -37.64
C LYS A 39 5.66 29.50 -38.45
N PRO A 40 6.50 28.94 -39.34
CA PRO A 40 7.38 29.74 -40.19
C PRO A 40 6.55 30.75 -41.01
N GLY A 41 6.78 32.04 -40.79
CA GLY A 41 6.13 33.14 -41.52
C GLY A 41 4.82 33.69 -40.93
N VAL A 42 4.23 33.06 -39.90
CA VAL A 42 3.00 33.57 -39.24
C VAL A 42 3.08 33.34 -37.73
N THR A 43 2.97 34.43 -36.96
CA THR A 43 2.74 34.35 -35.52
C THR A 43 1.24 34.52 -35.28
N LYS A 44 0.56 33.47 -34.83
CA LYS A 44 -0.85 33.56 -34.44
C LYS A 44 -0.91 33.61 -32.91
N TYR A 45 -1.62 34.62 -32.39
CA TYR A 45 -1.92 34.74 -30.98
C TYR A 45 -3.36 34.28 -30.77
N THR A 46 -3.55 33.23 -29.97
CA THR A 46 -4.87 32.69 -29.64
C THR A 46 -5.12 32.91 -28.15
N LEU A 47 -6.26 33.52 -27.81
CA LEU A 47 -6.66 33.75 -26.43
C LEU A 47 -7.53 32.59 -25.97
N GLU A 48 -7.07 31.83 -24.99
CA GLU A 48 -7.82 30.72 -24.39
C GLU A 48 -8.18 31.02 -22.94
N LYS A 49 -9.30 30.44 -22.48
CA LYS A 49 -9.66 30.47 -21.06
C LYS A 49 -8.60 29.68 -20.29
N PRO A 50 -8.11 30.19 -19.14
CA PRO A 50 -7.12 29.48 -18.35
C PRO A 50 -7.72 28.13 -17.97
N GLY A 51 -7.05 27.05 -18.33
CA GLY A 51 -7.32 25.75 -17.71
C GLY A 51 -7.12 25.83 -16.19
N LYS A 52 -7.38 24.73 -15.47
CA LYS A 52 -6.98 24.66 -14.06
C LYS A 52 -5.48 24.95 -13.97
N THR A 53 -5.09 26.09 -13.42
CA THR A 53 -3.69 26.38 -13.13
C THR A 53 -3.19 25.28 -12.19
N PRO A 54 -2.16 24.51 -12.59
CA PRO A 54 -1.62 23.48 -11.73
C PRO A 54 -1.18 24.12 -10.41
N SER A 55 -1.41 23.45 -9.30
CA SER A 55 -0.94 23.95 -8.00
C SER A 55 0.58 24.10 -8.00
N GLU A 56 1.12 25.00 -7.17
CA GLU A 56 2.58 25.20 -7.07
C GLU A 56 3.33 23.88 -6.76
N LYS A 57 2.68 22.98 -6.00
CA LYS A 57 3.17 21.63 -5.71
C LYS A 57 3.23 20.76 -6.97
N GLU A 58 2.19 20.77 -7.80
CA GLU A 58 2.14 20.02 -9.06
C GLU A 58 3.16 20.56 -10.08
N VAL A 59 3.36 21.88 -10.17
CA VAL A 59 4.40 22.46 -11.05
C VAL A 59 5.79 22.03 -10.60
N LYS A 60 6.06 22.03 -9.29
CA LYS A 60 7.33 21.57 -8.73
C LYS A 60 7.57 20.08 -9.02
N GLU A 61 6.55 19.25 -8.86
CA GLU A 61 6.62 17.82 -9.13
C GLU A 61 6.89 17.52 -10.62
N ARG A 62 6.20 18.23 -11.53
CA ARG A 62 6.45 18.13 -12.98
C ARG A 62 7.88 18.54 -13.37
N ARG A 63 8.41 19.61 -12.76
CA ARG A 63 9.80 20.04 -12.99
C ARG A 63 10.81 18.99 -12.55
N GLU A 64 10.55 18.35 -11.41
CA GLU A 64 11.40 17.29 -10.89
C GLU A 64 11.40 16.06 -11.80
N GLN A 65 10.21 15.60 -12.21
CA GLN A 65 10.05 14.48 -13.16
C GLN A 65 10.77 14.75 -14.49
N ARG A 66 10.64 15.98 -15.02
CA ARG A 66 11.29 16.36 -16.28
C ARG A 66 12.80 16.44 -16.14
N ARG A 67 13.31 16.98 -15.03
CA ARG A 67 14.75 17.01 -14.72
C ARG A 67 15.33 15.59 -14.64
N GLU A 68 14.61 14.67 -14.01
CA GLU A 68 15.02 13.27 -13.90
C GLU A 68 15.04 12.59 -15.28
N ALA A 69 14.00 12.78 -16.10
CA ALA A 69 13.94 12.26 -17.46
C ALA A 69 15.05 12.84 -18.36
N GLU A 70 15.31 14.15 -18.31
CA GLU A 70 16.41 14.79 -19.04
C GLU A 70 17.78 14.23 -18.62
N SER A 71 17.99 13.98 -17.32
CA SER A 71 19.21 13.34 -16.80
C SER A 71 19.37 11.92 -17.32
N MET A 72 18.28 11.13 -17.36
CA MET A 72 18.30 9.78 -17.93
C MET A 72 18.62 9.78 -19.43
N LEU A 73 18.03 10.72 -20.19
CA LEU A 73 18.32 10.90 -21.61
C LEU A 73 19.80 11.23 -21.84
N ALA A 74 20.33 12.23 -21.13
CA ALA A 74 21.73 12.61 -21.22
C ALA A 74 22.68 11.45 -20.88
N GLY A 75 22.33 10.63 -19.87
CA GLY A 75 23.06 9.42 -19.51
C GLY A 75 23.03 8.34 -20.61
N ALA A 76 21.87 8.15 -21.25
CA ALA A 76 21.71 7.21 -22.36
C ALA A 76 22.49 7.65 -23.60
N GLU A 77 22.43 8.93 -23.97
CA GLU A 77 23.19 9.50 -25.09
C GLU A 77 24.70 9.41 -24.88
N LYS A 78 25.18 9.70 -23.65
CA LYS A 78 26.59 9.53 -23.29
C LYS A 78 27.03 8.07 -23.45
N SER A 79 26.19 7.13 -23.02
CA SER A 79 26.49 5.70 -23.11
C SER A 79 26.54 5.21 -24.57
N LEU A 80 25.65 5.75 -25.43
CA LEU A 80 25.63 5.47 -26.85
C LEU A 80 26.90 6.00 -27.54
N ARG A 81 27.26 7.26 -27.30
CA ARG A 81 28.50 7.86 -27.82
C ARG A 81 29.74 7.05 -27.44
N GLN A 82 29.82 6.61 -26.17
CA GLN A 82 30.92 5.75 -25.71
C GLN A 82 30.97 4.40 -26.44
N ALA A 83 29.83 3.80 -26.74
CA ALA A 83 29.79 2.53 -27.47
C ALA A 83 30.22 2.74 -28.94
N GLU A 84 29.74 3.80 -29.58
CA GLU A 84 30.12 4.19 -30.94
C GLU A 84 31.62 4.51 -31.03
N ASP A 85 32.19 5.20 -30.04
CA ASP A 85 33.62 5.50 -29.96
C ASP A 85 34.46 4.21 -29.85
N ILE A 86 34.02 3.25 -29.04
CA ILE A 86 34.70 1.95 -28.88
C ILE A 86 34.64 1.17 -30.20
N GLN A 87 33.48 1.14 -30.86
CA GLN A 87 33.29 0.43 -32.13
C GLN A 87 34.12 1.08 -33.25
N ARG A 88 34.05 2.40 -33.40
CA ARG A 88 34.87 3.15 -34.37
C ARG A 88 36.37 2.96 -34.11
N GLY A 89 36.79 2.91 -32.84
CA GLY A 89 38.16 2.61 -32.45
C GLY A 89 38.63 1.22 -32.91
N TYR A 90 37.74 0.22 -32.83
CA TYR A 90 37.99 -1.13 -33.34
C TYR A 90 38.05 -1.17 -34.87
N GLU A 91 37.04 -0.62 -35.56
CA GLU A 91 37.00 -0.56 -37.02
C GLU A 91 38.25 0.12 -37.60
N ASN A 92 38.69 1.23 -37.00
CA ASN A 92 39.91 1.93 -37.38
C ASN A 92 41.19 1.13 -37.09
N ALA A 93 41.20 0.29 -36.05
CA ALA A 93 42.36 -0.57 -35.77
C ALA A 93 42.45 -1.72 -36.77
N VAL A 94 41.31 -2.29 -37.15
CA VAL A 94 41.21 -3.35 -38.16
C VAL A 94 41.57 -2.83 -39.55
N SER A 95 41.04 -1.67 -39.95
CA SER A 95 41.35 -1.09 -41.26
C SER A 95 42.84 -0.75 -41.41
N LYS A 96 43.44 -0.16 -40.37
CA LYS A 96 44.88 0.14 -40.35
C LYS A 96 45.74 -1.11 -40.40
N LEU A 97 45.33 -2.19 -39.73
CA LEU A 97 46.03 -3.47 -39.84
C LEU A 97 45.97 -4.02 -41.26
N ALA A 98 44.79 -3.98 -41.90
CA ALA A 98 44.62 -4.44 -43.28
C ALA A 98 45.42 -3.60 -44.30
N GLU A 99 45.50 -2.28 -44.11
CA GLU A 99 46.33 -1.38 -44.92
C GLU A 99 47.82 -1.69 -44.79
N ILE A 100 48.29 -1.92 -43.56
CA ILE A 100 49.69 -2.24 -43.23
C ILE A 100 50.09 -3.62 -43.77
N GLU A 101 49.21 -4.63 -43.65
CA GLU A 101 49.45 -5.98 -44.17
C GLU A 101 49.38 -6.03 -45.72
N GLY A 102 48.70 -5.08 -46.36
CA GLY A 102 48.65 -4.94 -47.82
C GLY A 102 49.88 -4.28 -48.46
N GLN A 103 50.83 -3.76 -47.67
CA GLN A 103 52.08 -3.16 -48.16
C GLN A 103 53.24 -4.16 -48.11
N GLU A 104 53.83 -4.49 -49.27
CA GLU A 104 54.88 -5.52 -49.41
C GLU A 104 56.21 -5.19 -48.70
N THR A 105 56.44 -3.94 -48.26
CA THR A 105 57.71 -3.49 -47.67
C THR A 105 57.55 -2.92 -46.26
N THR A 106 56.75 -3.57 -45.41
CA THR A 106 56.54 -3.11 -44.02
C THR A 106 57.37 -3.89 -43.02
N ASP A 107 57.98 -3.19 -42.05
CA ASP A 107 58.74 -3.78 -40.95
C ASP A 107 57.84 -4.70 -40.09
N PRO A 108 58.25 -5.95 -39.80
CA PRO A 108 57.53 -6.87 -38.92
C PRO A 108 57.13 -6.28 -37.56
N ALA A 109 57.92 -5.35 -37.01
CA ALA A 109 57.62 -4.70 -35.74
C ALA A 109 56.36 -3.79 -35.83
N VAL A 110 56.12 -3.18 -36.99
CA VAL A 110 54.95 -2.30 -37.22
C VAL A 110 53.67 -3.12 -37.38
N ILE A 111 53.77 -4.29 -38.02
CA ILE A 111 52.65 -5.25 -38.14
C ILE A 111 52.24 -5.77 -36.76
N GLU A 112 53.22 -6.11 -35.91
CA GLU A 112 52.93 -6.63 -34.57
C GLU A 112 52.32 -5.55 -33.64
N ASP A 113 52.77 -4.29 -33.74
CA ASP A 113 52.12 -3.18 -33.03
C ASP A 113 50.66 -2.97 -33.49
N ALA A 114 50.40 -3.06 -34.80
CA ALA A 114 49.04 -2.97 -35.34
C ALA A 114 48.14 -4.12 -34.84
N ARG A 115 48.66 -5.35 -34.78
CA ARG A 115 47.95 -6.50 -34.20
C ARG A 115 47.67 -6.31 -32.71
N GLN A 116 48.62 -5.76 -31.97
CA GLN A 116 48.44 -5.45 -30.55
C GLN A 116 47.33 -4.39 -30.34
N ARG A 117 47.22 -3.40 -31.22
CA ARG A 117 46.12 -2.42 -31.20
C ARG A 117 44.77 -3.07 -31.43
N VAL A 118 44.65 -3.97 -32.41
CA VAL A 118 43.41 -4.74 -32.64
C VAL A 118 43.04 -5.58 -31.42
N ARG A 119 43.99 -6.35 -30.87
CA ARG A 119 43.77 -7.14 -29.64
C ARG A 119 43.29 -6.27 -28.47
N SER A 120 43.88 -5.08 -28.30
CA SER A 120 43.46 -4.14 -27.26
C SER A 120 42.04 -3.59 -27.48
N ALA A 121 41.64 -3.35 -28.73
CA ALA A 121 40.32 -2.88 -29.08
C ALA A 121 39.25 -3.98 -28.90
N GLU A 122 39.57 -5.23 -29.25
CA GLU A 122 38.72 -6.40 -28.97
C GLU A 122 38.51 -6.61 -27.48
N ALA A 123 39.57 -6.48 -26.67
CA ALA A 123 39.46 -6.56 -25.22
C ALA A 123 38.50 -5.49 -24.65
N ARG A 124 38.50 -4.27 -25.22
CA ARG A 124 37.58 -3.19 -24.81
C ARG A 124 36.13 -3.52 -25.16
N ILE A 125 35.86 -4.05 -26.35
CA ILE A 125 34.52 -4.49 -26.76
C ILE A 125 34.03 -5.61 -25.82
N ASN A 126 34.86 -6.63 -25.59
CA ASN A 126 34.51 -7.75 -24.73
C ASN A 126 34.24 -7.31 -23.29
N ALA A 127 35.04 -6.39 -22.75
CA ALA A 127 34.81 -5.80 -21.42
C ALA A 127 33.50 -5.02 -21.35
N LYS A 128 33.15 -4.26 -22.38
CA LYS A 128 31.87 -3.54 -22.46
C LYS A 128 30.68 -4.51 -22.49
N LEU A 129 30.74 -5.56 -23.30
CA LEU A 129 29.69 -6.60 -23.38
C LEU A 129 29.56 -7.39 -22.08
N ALA A 130 30.67 -7.68 -21.40
CA ALA A 130 30.66 -8.32 -20.08
C ALA A 130 30.00 -7.42 -19.04
N LYS A 131 30.34 -6.12 -19.02
CA LYS A 131 29.71 -5.14 -18.15
C LYS A 131 28.21 -5.03 -18.40
N GLU A 132 27.76 -4.95 -19.65
CA GLU A 132 26.34 -4.87 -19.96
C GLU A 132 25.54 -6.10 -19.50
N ARG A 133 26.15 -7.29 -19.62
CA ARG A 133 25.57 -8.52 -19.07
C ARG A 133 25.49 -8.48 -17.55
N ALA A 134 26.55 -8.03 -16.88
CA ALA A 134 26.57 -7.88 -15.43
C ALA A 134 25.53 -6.85 -14.95
N ASP A 135 25.43 -5.69 -15.61
CA ASP A 135 24.45 -4.64 -15.30
C ASP A 135 23.01 -5.14 -15.46
N LYS A 136 22.72 -5.92 -16.51
CA LYS A 136 21.41 -6.55 -16.72
C LYS A 136 21.06 -7.52 -15.58
N LEU A 137 21.99 -8.41 -15.23
CA LEU A 137 21.77 -9.37 -14.15
C LEU A 137 21.60 -8.68 -12.81
N HIS A 138 22.45 -7.69 -12.52
CA HIS A 138 22.39 -6.87 -11.30
C HIS A 138 21.04 -6.16 -11.16
N ASN A 139 20.53 -5.55 -12.23
CA ASN A 139 19.22 -4.93 -12.23
C ASN A 139 18.09 -5.96 -12.02
N SER A 140 18.19 -7.15 -12.62
CA SER A 140 17.24 -8.23 -12.38
C SER A 140 17.24 -8.69 -10.91
N ILE A 141 18.41 -8.85 -10.31
CA ILE A 141 18.55 -9.23 -8.89
C ILE A 141 17.95 -8.14 -8.01
N ARG A 142 18.25 -6.87 -8.28
CA ARG A 142 17.71 -5.73 -7.54
C ARG A 142 16.18 -5.70 -7.59
N ASN A 143 15.60 -5.86 -8.78
CA ASN A 143 14.14 -5.89 -8.94
C ASN A 143 13.52 -7.07 -8.19
N ASN A 144 14.13 -8.25 -8.27
CA ASN A 144 13.68 -9.42 -7.53
C ASN A 144 13.77 -9.21 -6.01
N GLN A 145 14.82 -8.53 -5.54
CA GLN A 145 14.97 -8.20 -4.12
C GLN A 145 13.83 -7.29 -3.65
N THR A 146 13.46 -6.27 -4.45
CA THR A 146 12.30 -5.42 -4.15
C THR A 146 11.00 -6.21 -4.08
N LEU A 147 10.78 -7.15 -5.02
CA LEU A 147 9.60 -8.02 -4.98
C LEU A 147 9.59 -8.90 -3.73
N ILE A 148 10.73 -9.48 -3.36
CA ILE A 148 10.89 -10.26 -2.14
C ILE A 148 10.54 -9.41 -0.91
N ASP A 149 11.03 -8.17 -0.85
CA ASP A 149 10.76 -7.29 0.29
C ASP A 149 9.27 -6.88 0.39
N ILE A 150 8.58 -6.78 -0.74
CA ILE A 150 7.13 -6.56 -0.77
C ILE A 150 6.37 -7.82 -0.34
N LEU A 151 6.82 -9.02 -0.75
CA LEU A 151 6.12 -10.28 -0.50
C LEU A 151 6.45 -10.92 0.86
N LYS A 152 7.53 -10.47 1.52
CA LYS A 152 7.88 -10.91 2.88
C LYS A 152 6.70 -10.71 3.85
N PRO A 153 6.64 -11.47 4.96
CA PRO A 153 5.58 -11.36 5.96
C PRO A 153 5.35 -9.92 6.45
N ASP A 154 6.42 -9.16 6.69
CA ASP A 154 6.36 -7.75 7.10
C ASP A 154 6.00 -6.76 5.98
N GLY A 155 5.91 -7.23 4.73
CA GLY A 155 5.65 -6.41 3.55
C GLY A 155 4.17 -6.10 3.34
N LEU A 156 3.67 -6.42 2.15
CA LEU A 156 2.29 -6.13 1.74
C LEU A 156 1.26 -6.81 2.65
N ARG A 157 1.53 -8.04 3.08
CA ARG A 157 0.60 -8.82 3.92
C ARG A 157 0.35 -8.14 5.27
N LYS A 158 1.40 -7.73 5.98
CA LYS A 158 1.27 -7.00 7.26
C LYS A 158 0.53 -5.67 7.09
N ARG A 159 0.84 -4.91 6.03
CA ARG A 159 0.11 -3.66 5.73
C ARG A 159 -1.37 -3.88 5.46
N ARG A 160 -1.72 -4.93 4.71
CA ARG A 160 -3.12 -5.30 4.47
C ARG A 160 -3.81 -5.82 5.73
N MET A 161 -3.11 -6.58 6.56
CA MET A 161 -3.63 -7.04 7.84
C MET A 161 -3.89 -5.87 8.80
N ALA A 162 -2.97 -4.92 8.90
CA ALA A 162 -3.13 -3.72 9.71
C ALA A 162 -4.37 -2.91 9.28
N PHE A 163 -4.55 -2.71 7.97
CA PHE A 163 -5.73 -2.06 7.42
C PHE A 163 -7.02 -2.84 7.75
N ALA A 164 -7.02 -4.17 7.53
CA ALA A 164 -8.16 -5.01 7.83
C ALA A 164 -8.51 -5.03 9.33
N ALA A 165 -7.51 -5.03 10.22
CA ALA A 165 -7.71 -4.94 11.66
C ALA A 165 -8.34 -3.60 12.06
N THR A 166 -7.89 -2.48 11.46
CA THR A 166 -8.49 -1.16 11.70
C THR A 166 -9.95 -1.11 11.27
N GLU A 167 -10.28 -1.61 10.08
CA GLU A 167 -11.67 -1.65 9.60
C GLU A 167 -12.51 -2.60 10.46
N PHE A 168 -11.98 -3.78 10.82
CA PHE A 168 -12.69 -4.72 11.71
C PHE A 168 -12.99 -4.11 13.08
N ASN A 169 -12.04 -3.40 13.69
CA ASN A 169 -12.25 -2.71 14.95
C ASN A 169 -13.38 -1.69 14.82
N LYS A 170 -13.32 -0.84 13.79
CA LYS A 170 -14.28 0.25 13.58
C LYS A 170 -15.69 -0.25 13.20
N GLU A 171 -15.79 -1.23 12.31
CA GLU A 171 -17.07 -1.68 11.76
C GLU A 171 -17.75 -2.74 12.63
N ARG A 172 -16.99 -3.53 13.40
CA ARG A 172 -17.52 -4.70 14.12
C ARG A 172 -17.38 -4.57 15.62
N LEU A 173 -16.19 -4.25 16.14
CA LEU A 173 -15.97 -4.23 17.59
C LEU A 173 -16.52 -2.95 18.24
N THR A 174 -16.27 -1.77 17.67
CA THR A 174 -16.72 -0.49 18.24
C THR A 174 -18.24 -0.43 18.44
N PRO A 175 -19.10 -0.80 17.46
CA PRO A 175 -20.55 -0.75 17.65
C PRO A 175 -21.04 -1.69 18.76
N LEU A 176 -20.38 -2.83 18.94
CA LEU A 176 -20.71 -3.79 20.01
C LEU A 176 -20.30 -3.24 21.38
N CYS A 177 -19.11 -2.63 21.49
CA CYS A 177 -18.66 -1.95 22.70
C CYS A 177 -19.59 -0.79 23.08
N ASP A 178 -19.98 0.03 22.10
CA ASP A 178 -20.89 1.16 22.30
C ASP A 178 -22.27 0.69 22.78
N ALA A 179 -22.81 -0.38 22.18
CA ALA A 179 -24.06 -0.99 22.61
C ALA A 179 -23.97 -1.58 24.04
N ALA A 180 -22.81 -2.12 24.41
CA ALA A 180 -22.57 -2.67 25.74
C ALA A 180 -22.31 -1.59 26.81
N GLY A 181 -21.90 -0.38 26.41
CA GLY A 181 -21.33 0.62 27.30
C GLY A 181 -20.01 0.16 27.94
N TRP A 182 -19.24 -0.69 27.24
CA TRP A 182 -17.95 -1.21 27.71
C TRP A 182 -16.79 -0.41 27.14
N ASP A 183 -15.60 -0.56 27.73
CA ASP A 183 -14.40 0.01 27.15
C ASP A 183 -14.09 -0.60 25.78
N ALA A 184 -13.32 0.13 24.98
CA ALA A 184 -12.96 -0.28 23.63
C ALA A 184 -12.26 -1.65 23.61
N VAL A 185 -12.79 -2.55 22.77
CA VAL A 185 -12.17 -3.82 22.38
C VAL A 185 -11.57 -3.65 21.00
N GLU A 186 -10.28 -3.98 20.86
CA GLU A 186 -9.52 -3.76 19.63
C GLU A 186 -8.59 -4.94 19.35
N LEU A 187 -8.43 -5.29 18.08
CA LEU A 187 -7.32 -6.11 17.61
C LEU A 187 -6.19 -5.20 17.12
N ASP A 188 -4.97 -5.40 17.61
CA ASP A 188 -3.80 -4.70 17.08
C ASP A 188 -3.30 -5.32 15.77
N HIS A 189 -2.23 -4.75 15.21
CA HIS A 189 -1.65 -5.22 13.94
C HIS A 189 -1.01 -6.61 14.03
N ASP A 190 -0.72 -7.07 15.24
CA ASP A 190 -0.19 -8.41 15.53
C ASP A 190 -1.32 -9.36 16.02
N LEU A 191 -2.59 -8.93 15.87
CA LEU A 191 -3.81 -9.64 16.27
C LEU A 191 -3.93 -9.93 17.76
N ASN A 192 -3.26 -9.16 18.61
CA ASN A 192 -3.51 -9.22 20.05
C ASN A 192 -4.83 -8.52 20.37
N LEU A 193 -5.69 -9.22 21.11
CA LEU A 193 -6.94 -8.68 21.62
C LEU A 193 -6.67 -7.75 22.80
N ARG A 194 -7.15 -6.52 22.72
CA ARG A 194 -7.01 -5.49 23.74
C ARG A 194 -8.38 -5.07 24.25
N TYR A 195 -8.44 -4.72 25.54
CA TYR A 195 -9.62 -4.12 26.18
C TYR A 195 -9.19 -2.95 27.04
N GLY A 196 -9.73 -1.75 26.77
CA GLY A 196 -9.33 -0.52 27.46
C GLY A 196 -7.86 -0.17 27.24
N GLY A 197 -7.32 -0.42 26.04
CA GLY A 197 -5.94 -0.10 25.68
C GLY A 197 -4.86 -1.05 26.23
N ARG A 198 -5.23 -2.18 26.83
CA ARG A 198 -4.27 -3.19 27.32
C ARG A 198 -4.59 -4.57 26.77
N VAL A 199 -3.59 -5.42 26.59
CA VAL A 199 -3.80 -6.78 26.05
C VAL A 199 -4.63 -7.59 27.04
N ALA A 200 -5.66 -8.26 26.55
CA ALA A 200 -6.66 -8.95 27.36
C ALA A 200 -6.04 -10.07 28.20
N ILE A 201 -5.06 -10.80 27.65
CA ILE A 201 -4.38 -11.93 28.30
C ILE A 201 -3.17 -11.53 29.17
N GLU A 202 -2.92 -10.24 29.37
CA GLU A 202 -1.84 -9.79 30.27
C GLU A 202 -2.03 -10.31 31.70
N PRO A 203 -0.95 -10.58 32.44
CA PRO A 203 -1.02 -10.76 33.88
C PRO A 203 -1.70 -9.55 34.55
N MET A 204 -2.44 -9.80 35.65
CA MET A 204 -3.17 -8.77 36.42
C MET A 204 -4.43 -8.21 35.75
N ARG A 205 -5.02 -8.93 34.79
CA ARG A 205 -6.35 -8.62 34.24
C ARG A 205 -7.42 -9.30 35.07
N SER A 206 -8.55 -8.61 35.31
CA SER A 206 -9.67 -9.24 35.99
C SER A 206 -10.40 -10.21 35.06
N GLU A 207 -11.00 -11.26 35.60
CA GLU A 207 -11.77 -12.23 34.80
C GLU A 207 -12.87 -11.53 33.98
N ALA A 208 -13.54 -10.54 34.58
CA ALA A 208 -14.55 -9.74 33.89
C ALA A 208 -14.00 -8.97 32.68
N GLN A 209 -12.78 -8.43 32.75
CA GLN A 209 -12.16 -7.71 31.63
C GLN A 209 -11.79 -8.66 30.49
N VAL A 210 -11.24 -9.82 30.82
CA VAL A 210 -10.96 -10.87 29.83
C VAL A 210 -12.27 -11.33 29.18
N TYR A 211 -13.29 -11.57 29.99
CA TYR A 211 -14.61 -12.00 29.53
C TYR A 211 -15.22 -11.02 28.53
N ARG A 212 -15.26 -9.71 28.85
CA ARG A 212 -15.79 -8.68 27.96
C ARG A 212 -15.07 -8.71 26.61
N ALA A 213 -13.74 -8.74 26.61
CA ALA A 213 -12.95 -8.79 25.38
C ALA A 213 -13.30 -10.02 24.51
N HIS A 214 -13.34 -11.21 25.12
CA HIS A 214 -13.62 -12.46 24.42
C HIS A 214 -15.07 -12.53 23.93
N ALA A 215 -16.05 -12.10 24.73
CA ALA A 215 -17.45 -12.09 24.34
C ALA A 215 -17.71 -11.15 23.16
N THR A 216 -17.13 -9.94 23.18
CA THR A 216 -17.23 -8.99 22.06
C THR A 216 -16.60 -9.57 20.79
N LEU A 217 -15.40 -10.16 20.89
CA LEU A 217 -14.74 -10.78 19.73
C LEU A 217 -15.53 -11.97 19.18
N GLN A 218 -16.01 -12.87 20.05
CA GLN A 218 -16.78 -14.05 19.64
C GLN A 218 -18.07 -13.65 18.92
N LEU A 219 -18.75 -12.61 19.41
CA LEU A 219 -19.97 -12.10 18.79
C LEU A 219 -19.69 -11.43 17.43
N ALA A 220 -18.62 -10.63 17.33
CA ALA A 220 -18.20 -10.04 16.07
C ALA A 220 -17.86 -11.10 15.02
N LEU A 221 -17.18 -12.18 15.42
CA LEU A 221 -16.86 -13.30 14.53
C LEU A 221 -18.11 -14.07 14.12
N ALA A 222 -19.05 -14.31 15.03
CA ALA A 222 -20.32 -14.97 14.73
C ALA A 222 -21.15 -14.20 13.67
N GLN A 223 -21.11 -12.87 13.70
CA GLN A 223 -21.76 -12.04 12.67
C GLN A 223 -21.09 -12.17 11.29
N ILE A 224 -19.77 -12.39 11.24
CA ILE A 224 -19.03 -12.56 9.99
C ILE A 224 -19.25 -13.96 9.41
N ASP A 225 -19.15 -14.99 10.25
CA ASP A 225 -19.27 -16.39 9.85
C ASP A 225 -20.73 -16.81 9.62
N GLY A 226 -21.70 -15.97 10.02
CA GLY A 226 -23.12 -16.29 9.91
C GLY A 226 -23.56 -17.41 10.85
N SER A 227 -22.88 -17.54 12.00
CA SER A 227 -23.20 -18.58 12.98
C SER A 227 -24.64 -18.43 13.47
N SER A 228 -25.36 -19.55 13.57
CA SER A 228 -26.78 -19.53 13.94
C SER A 228 -27.02 -19.11 15.40
N MET A 229 -26.02 -19.25 16.27
CA MET A 229 -26.10 -18.90 17.68
C MET A 229 -24.70 -18.72 18.29
N VAL A 230 -24.59 -17.91 19.34
CA VAL A 230 -23.40 -17.81 20.21
C VAL A 230 -23.67 -18.42 21.58
N VAL A 231 -22.75 -19.21 22.11
CA VAL A 231 -22.81 -19.73 23.49
C VAL A 231 -21.78 -18.99 24.34
N LEU A 232 -22.24 -18.31 25.38
CA LEU A 232 -21.44 -17.54 26.31
C LEU A 232 -21.62 -18.09 27.72
N ASP A 233 -20.64 -18.83 28.22
CA ASP A 233 -20.66 -19.39 29.57
C ASP A 233 -19.96 -18.48 30.59
N ARG A 234 -20.16 -18.67 31.89
CA ARG A 234 -19.53 -17.91 32.98
C ARG A 234 -19.81 -16.39 32.99
N ALA A 235 -20.99 -15.97 32.54
CA ALA A 235 -21.39 -14.56 32.62
C ALA A 235 -21.59 -14.04 34.07
N ASP A 236 -21.51 -14.92 35.07
CA ASP A 236 -21.48 -14.56 36.51
C ASP A 236 -20.22 -13.82 36.95
N CYS A 237 -19.12 -13.89 36.18
CA CYS A 237 -17.93 -13.07 36.46
C CYS A 237 -18.18 -11.56 36.26
N LEU A 238 -19.26 -11.20 35.55
CA LEU A 238 -19.69 -9.83 35.36
C LEU A 238 -20.56 -9.37 36.53
N ASP A 239 -20.41 -8.10 36.90
CA ASP A 239 -21.31 -7.39 37.80
C ASP A 239 -22.66 -7.08 37.11
N ALA A 240 -23.61 -6.49 37.86
CA ALA A 240 -24.94 -6.19 37.31
C ALA A 240 -24.87 -5.24 36.10
N ALA A 241 -24.02 -4.21 36.16
CA ALA A 241 -23.81 -3.30 35.03
C ALA A 241 -23.18 -4.02 33.84
N GLY A 242 -22.15 -4.86 34.08
CA GLY A 242 -21.54 -5.69 33.05
C GLY A 242 -22.54 -6.61 32.37
N ARG A 243 -23.42 -7.29 33.12
CA ARG A 243 -24.46 -8.15 32.55
C ARG A 243 -25.48 -7.37 31.73
N ASN A 244 -25.91 -6.19 32.18
CA ASN A 244 -26.80 -5.32 31.39
C ASN A 244 -26.14 -4.92 30.06
N GLY A 245 -24.85 -4.62 30.08
CA GLY A 245 -24.06 -4.36 28.88
C GLY A 245 -23.99 -5.58 27.95
N LEU A 246 -23.75 -6.78 28.50
CA LEU A 246 -23.72 -8.03 27.73
C LEU A 246 -25.03 -8.25 26.96
N PHE A 247 -26.18 -8.13 27.64
CA PHE A 247 -27.47 -8.30 27.00
C PHE A 247 -27.76 -7.19 25.97
N SER A 248 -27.38 -5.94 26.26
CA SER A 248 -27.52 -4.83 25.30
C SER A 248 -26.70 -5.06 24.03
N MET A 249 -25.48 -5.58 24.18
CA MET A 249 -24.62 -5.99 23.07
C MET A 249 -25.25 -7.11 22.23
N LEU A 250 -25.79 -8.16 22.88
CA LEU A 250 -26.46 -9.27 22.19
C LEU A 250 -27.69 -8.81 21.41
N LYS A 251 -28.49 -7.90 22.00
CA LYS A 251 -29.65 -7.30 21.35
C LYS A 251 -29.26 -6.50 20.11
N ALA A 252 -28.21 -5.69 20.22
CA ALA A 252 -27.71 -4.89 19.11
C ALA A 252 -27.11 -5.76 17.99
N ALA A 253 -26.44 -6.85 18.34
CA ALA A 253 -25.84 -7.75 17.37
C ALA A 253 -26.86 -8.58 16.58
N GLY A 254 -28.04 -8.83 17.16
CA GLY A 254 -29.12 -9.59 16.51
C GLY A 254 -28.81 -11.07 16.31
N VAL A 255 -27.77 -11.60 16.97
CA VAL A 255 -27.39 -13.02 16.89
C VAL A 255 -28.05 -13.75 18.07
N PRO A 256 -28.78 -14.86 17.84
CA PRO A 256 -29.28 -15.68 18.93
C PRO A 256 -28.15 -16.09 19.87
N ALA A 257 -28.42 -16.09 21.17
CA ALA A 257 -27.40 -16.45 22.15
C ALA A 257 -27.95 -17.28 23.31
N LEU A 258 -27.12 -18.22 23.77
CA LEU A 258 -27.30 -18.95 25.01
C LEU A 258 -26.28 -18.43 26.02
N VAL A 259 -26.76 -17.86 27.13
CA VAL A 259 -25.91 -17.29 28.17
C VAL A 259 -25.99 -18.14 29.43
N GLY A 260 -24.88 -18.75 29.82
CA GLY A 260 -24.71 -19.47 31.07
C GLY A 260 -24.13 -18.56 32.16
N MET A 261 -24.72 -18.62 33.36
CA MET A 261 -24.21 -17.93 34.55
C MET A 261 -24.67 -18.62 35.83
N MET A 262 -23.81 -18.62 36.85
CA MET A 262 -24.21 -19.05 38.19
C MET A 262 -24.89 -17.91 38.96
N MET A 263 -26.05 -18.19 39.56
CA MET A 263 -26.80 -17.23 40.36
C MET A 263 -27.22 -17.87 41.69
N ASN A 264 -27.21 -17.09 42.78
CA ASN A 264 -27.50 -17.62 44.12
C ASN A 264 -28.97 -17.98 44.35
N LYS A 265 -29.89 -17.43 43.53
CA LYS A 265 -31.33 -17.68 43.66
C LYS A 265 -32.04 -17.45 42.32
N PRO A 266 -33.15 -18.17 42.02
CA PRO A 266 -33.94 -17.98 40.80
C PRO A 266 -34.40 -16.54 40.60
N GLY A 267 -34.76 -15.87 41.69
CA GLY A 267 -35.20 -14.47 41.67
C GLY A 267 -34.13 -13.46 41.21
N ALA A 268 -32.85 -13.83 41.19
CA ALA A 268 -31.77 -12.96 40.72
C ALA A 268 -31.49 -13.10 39.21
N VAL A 269 -32.02 -14.15 38.57
CA VAL A 269 -31.86 -14.35 37.11
C VAL A 269 -32.55 -13.20 36.37
N PRO A 270 -31.88 -12.56 35.38
CA PRO A 270 -32.49 -11.54 34.53
C PRO A 270 -33.77 -12.05 33.88
N ASP A 271 -34.82 -11.23 33.88
CA ASP A 271 -36.08 -11.57 33.21
C ASP A 271 -36.03 -11.14 31.75
N LEU A 272 -35.64 -12.08 30.89
CA LEU A 272 -35.50 -11.82 29.46
C LEU A 272 -36.86 -11.73 28.75
N ALA A 273 -37.92 -12.33 29.32
CA ALA A 273 -39.26 -12.27 28.77
C ALA A 273 -39.85 -10.86 28.94
N ALA A 274 -39.71 -10.28 30.13
CA ALA A 274 -40.12 -8.90 30.41
C ALA A 274 -39.35 -7.88 29.54
N ALA A 275 -38.09 -8.15 29.22
CA ALA A 275 -37.27 -7.30 28.35
C ALA A 275 -37.52 -7.51 26.85
N ASN A 276 -38.37 -8.48 26.46
CA ASN A 276 -38.57 -8.94 25.08
C ASN A 276 -37.23 -9.33 24.39
N MET A 277 -36.38 -10.05 25.13
CA MET A 277 -35.03 -10.46 24.71
C MET A 277 -34.84 -11.97 24.68
N GLY A 278 -35.79 -12.75 25.20
CA GLY A 278 -35.71 -14.20 25.19
C GLY A 278 -36.44 -14.85 26.36
N ARG A 279 -35.92 -16.00 26.80
CA ARG A 279 -36.45 -16.79 27.90
C ARG A 279 -35.36 -17.04 28.93
N SER A 280 -35.74 -17.11 30.19
CA SER A 280 -34.84 -17.38 31.30
C SER A 280 -35.13 -18.76 31.88
N TYR A 281 -34.09 -19.53 32.19
CA TYR A 281 -34.21 -20.87 32.74
C TYR A 281 -33.40 -20.98 34.04
N TRP A 282 -33.93 -21.73 35.01
CA TRP A 282 -33.22 -22.15 36.20
C TRP A 282 -32.85 -23.62 36.07
N ILE A 283 -31.59 -23.96 36.33
CA ILE A 283 -31.10 -25.35 36.27
C ILE A 283 -30.71 -25.78 37.68
N GLU A 284 -31.37 -26.81 38.20
CA GLU A 284 -31.09 -27.38 39.52
C GLU A 284 -31.33 -28.89 39.48
N SER A 285 -30.45 -29.67 40.11
CA SER A 285 -30.48 -31.14 40.08
C SER A 285 -30.55 -31.77 38.68
N GLY A 286 -30.02 -31.07 37.67
CA GLY A 286 -30.02 -31.54 36.28
C GLY A 286 -31.33 -31.27 35.51
N GLU A 287 -32.31 -30.60 36.11
CA GLU A 287 -33.56 -30.22 35.47
C GLU A 287 -33.58 -28.72 35.15
N ALA A 288 -34.02 -28.37 33.93
CA ALA A 288 -34.17 -26.98 33.49
C ALA A 288 -35.64 -26.57 33.57
N VAL A 289 -35.94 -25.54 34.36
CA VAL A 289 -37.28 -24.99 34.55
C VAL A 289 -37.32 -23.56 33.99
N GLU A 290 -38.28 -23.28 33.10
CA GLU A 290 -38.49 -21.92 32.58
C GLU A 290 -39.00 -21.00 33.69
N LEU A 291 -38.32 -19.88 33.89
CA LEU A 291 -38.75 -18.83 34.79
C LEU A 291 -39.71 -17.91 34.01
N GLY A 292 -40.99 -17.91 34.39
CA GLY A 292 -41.98 -17.01 33.79
C GLY A 292 -41.66 -15.54 34.03
N ALA A 293 -42.32 -14.65 33.28
CA ALA A 293 -42.20 -13.20 33.48
C ALA A 293 -42.60 -12.83 34.92
N LYS A 294 -41.71 -12.14 35.63
CA LYS A 294 -42.00 -11.57 36.95
C LYS A 294 -42.98 -10.42 36.75
N GLU A 295 -44.09 -10.44 37.48
CA GLU A 295 -44.96 -9.27 37.58
C GLU A 295 -44.13 -8.10 38.14
N ALA A 296 -44.14 -6.96 37.44
CA ALA A 296 -43.46 -5.75 37.88
C ALA A 296 -44.11 -5.28 39.19
N ALA A 297 -43.39 -5.41 40.30
CA ALA A 297 -43.73 -4.83 41.59
C ALA A 297 -43.29 -3.37 41.66
#